data_AF-A0A9P1FWS9-F1
#
_entry.id   AF-A0A9P1FWS9-F1
#
_cell.length_a   1.000
_cell.length_b   1.000
_cell.length_c   1.000
_cell.angle_alpha   90.00
_cell.angle_beta   90.00
_cell.angle_gamma   90.00
#
_symmetry.space_group_name_H-M   'P 1'
#
loop_
_entity.id
_entity.type
_entity.pdbx_description
1 polymer ?
#
loop_
_entity_poly.entity_id
_entity_poly.type
_entity_poly.pdbx_seq_one_letter_code
_entity_poly.pdbx_strand_id
1 'polypeptide(L)'
;MAALQLQLAQTEGDARKPIQRLLGSIQKAMESRMAAVTKDIEALMQSSGNIKENIQECLQKQESVLPIIAVLQMNIARARKAENEQLDRALTFLYTTINEELESKVPMVNRVLSRCLSTEDAEPRRELLKAYFAEDSEEDKPQLMVDALLGLVKEAQAQKGQKGFDLKGALTRIREVALDVGVAQGEVCEDEEVSEKLSEAMGPLTDALADLA
;
A
#
# COMPACT_ATOMS: atom_id res chain seq x y z
N MET A 1 -0.76 -1.43 19.97
CA MET A 1 -1.03 -2.28 21.16
C MET A 1 0.10 -2.20 22.19
N ALA A 2 1.36 -2.45 21.82
CA ALA A 2 2.49 -2.38 22.76
C ALA A 2 2.64 -1.02 23.46
N ALA A 3 2.45 0.10 22.74
CA ALA A 3 2.53 1.45 23.31
C ALA A 3 1.45 1.75 24.37
N LEU A 4 0.22 1.26 24.19
CA LEU A 4 -0.89 1.43 25.13
C LEU A 4 -0.72 0.52 26.37
N GLN A 5 -0.18 -0.69 26.18
CA GLN A 5 0.19 -1.57 27.30
C GLN A 5 1.32 -0.98 28.15
N LEU A 6 2.29 -0.31 27.50
CA LEU A 6 3.37 0.40 28.18
C LEU A 6 2.85 1.61 28.98
N GLN A 7 1.89 2.37 28.43
CA GLN A 7 1.23 3.48 29.15
C GLN A 7 0.43 3.00 30.36
N LEU A 8 -0.21 1.82 30.27
CA LEU A 8 -0.93 1.19 31.39
C LEU A 8 0.00 0.73 32.53
N ALA A 9 1.20 0.26 32.18
CA ALA A 9 2.22 -0.08 33.17
C ALA A 9 2.73 1.15 33.93
N GLN A 10 2.71 2.33 33.29
CA GLN A 10 3.23 3.60 33.83
C GLN A 10 2.19 4.49 34.52
N THR A 11 0.88 4.20 34.41
CA THR A 11 -0.18 5.02 35.05
C THR A 11 -0.51 4.50 36.46
N GLU A 12 -0.67 5.38 37.45
CA GLU A 12 -1.07 5.00 38.82
C GLU A 12 -2.60 4.89 38.99
N GLY A 13 -3.01 3.95 39.86
CA GLY A 13 -4.31 3.85 40.54
C GLY A 13 -5.57 4.06 39.71
N ASP A 14 -6.06 5.30 39.66
CA ASP A 14 -7.39 5.65 39.16
C ASP A 14 -7.48 5.83 37.63
N ALA A 15 -6.38 6.18 36.96
CA ALA A 15 -6.35 6.28 35.49
C ALA A 15 -6.30 4.91 34.80
N ARG A 16 -5.95 3.83 35.53
CA ARG A 16 -5.87 2.47 34.98
C ARG A 16 -7.24 1.90 34.58
N LYS A 17 -8.31 2.20 35.34
CA LYS A 17 -9.65 1.63 35.09
C LYS A 17 -10.26 2.09 33.76
N PRO A 18 -10.25 3.40 33.41
CA PRO A 18 -10.69 3.86 32.09
C PRO A 18 -9.87 3.27 30.94
N ILE A 19 -8.53 3.20 31.10
CA ILE A 19 -7.65 2.66 30.04
C ILE A 19 -7.84 1.14 29.88
N GLN A 20 -8.04 0.39 30.97
CA GLN A 20 -8.41 -1.03 30.90
C GLN A 20 -9.77 -1.25 30.24
N ARG A 21 -10.77 -0.41 30.53
CA ARG A 21 -12.07 -0.45 29.84
C ARG A 21 -11.94 -0.14 28.37
N LEU A 22 -11.13 0.86 28.01
CA LEU A 22 -10.82 1.19 26.62
C LEU A 22 -10.13 0.01 25.91
N LEU A 23 -9.11 -0.58 26.52
CA LEU A 23 -8.45 -1.78 25.99
C LEU A 23 -9.42 -2.96 25.85
N GLY A 24 -10.30 -3.18 26.82
CA GLY A 24 -11.33 -4.22 26.75
C GLY A 24 -12.33 -3.98 25.63
N SER A 25 -12.76 -2.72 25.42
CA SER A 25 -13.62 -2.34 24.29
C SER A 25 -12.90 -2.50 22.95
N ILE A 26 -11.62 -2.15 22.87
CA ILE A 26 -10.78 -2.34 21.67
C ILE A 26 -10.60 -3.83 21.37
N GLN A 27 -10.30 -4.66 22.38
CA GLN A 27 -10.18 -6.11 22.22
C GLN A 27 -11.49 -6.73 21.75
N LYS A 28 -12.62 -6.38 22.38
CA LYS A 28 -13.94 -6.86 21.94
C LYS A 28 -14.28 -6.42 20.51
N ALA A 29 -13.95 -5.19 20.14
CA ALA A 29 -14.14 -4.70 18.78
C ALA A 29 -13.25 -5.46 17.78
N MET A 30 -11.99 -5.76 18.14
CA MET A 30 -11.10 -6.59 17.32
C MET A 30 -11.61 -8.03 17.19
N GLU A 31 -12.01 -8.67 18.29
CA GLU A 31 -12.56 -10.03 18.30
C GLU A 31 -13.84 -10.11 17.45
N SER A 32 -14.75 -9.15 17.58
CA SER A 32 -15.96 -9.07 16.77
C SER A 32 -15.64 -8.90 15.29
N ARG A 33 -14.67 -8.05 14.94
CA ARG A 33 -14.22 -7.86 13.55
C ARG A 33 -13.57 -9.14 13.01
N MET A 34 -12.71 -9.79 13.77
CA MET A 34 -12.08 -11.06 13.37
C MET A 34 -13.10 -12.18 13.19
N ALA A 35 -14.11 -12.28 14.06
CA ALA A 35 -15.17 -13.28 13.94
C ALA A 35 -16.03 -13.06 12.68
N ALA A 36 -16.42 -11.81 12.40
CA ALA A 36 -17.14 -11.46 11.17
C ALA A 36 -16.33 -11.81 9.92
N VAL A 37 -15.05 -11.43 9.90
CA VAL A 37 -14.12 -11.73 8.79
C VAL A 37 -13.87 -13.22 8.61
N THR A 38 -13.78 -13.99 9.70
CA THR A 38 -13.65 -15.45 9.63
C THR A 38 -14.84 -16.06 8.92
N LYS A 39 -16.06 -15.60 9.27
CA LYS A 39 -17.30 -16.04 8.62
C LYS A 39 -17.34 -15.66 7.15
N ASP A 40 -16.85 -14.48 6.79
CA ASP A 40 -16.77 -14.04 5.39
C ASP A 40 -15.78 -14.88 4.58
N ILE A 41 -14.63 -15.25 5.15
CA ILE A 41 -13.65 -16.15 4.51
C ILE A 41 -14.21 -17.57 4.34
N GLU A 42 -14.90 -18.09 5.36
CA GLU A 42 -15.59 -19.38 5.25
C GLU A 42 -16.67 -19.35 4.17
N ALA A 43 -17.43 -18.26 4.07
CA ALA A 43 -18.42 -18.06 3.02
C ALA A 43 -17.76 -17.99 1.64
N LEU A 44 -16.61 -17.31 1.50
CA LEU A 44 -15.84 -17.28 0.25
C LEU A 44 -15.35 -18.68 -0.16
N MET A 45 -14.84 -19.47 0.79
CA MET A 45 -14.40 -20.84 0.54
C MET A 45 -15.54 -21.79 0.13
N GLN A 46 -16.75 -21.55 0.63
CA GLN A 46 -17.94 -22.35 0.31
C GLN A 46 -18.74 -21.78 -0.87
N SER A 47 -18.38 -20.60 -1.37
CA SER A 47 -19.11 -19.94 -2.45
C SER A 47 -18.96 -20.70 -3.76
N SER A 48 -20.09 -20.90 -4.45
CA SER A 48 -20.12 -21.41 -5.81
C SER A 48 -20.36 -20.22 -6.76
N GLY A 49 -19.52 -20.09 -7.80
CA GLY A 49 -19.62 -18.99 -8.77
C GLY A 49 -18.28 -18.30 -9.06
N ASN A 50 -18.34 -17.07 -9.60
CA ASN A 50 -17.16 -16.28 -9.91
C ASN A 50 -16.51 -15.77 -8.63
N ILE A 51 -15.39 -16.37 -8.24
CA ILE A 51 -14.71 -16.06 -6.99
C ILE A 51 -14.22 -14.60 -6.93
N LYS A 52 -13.93 -13.97 -8.08
CA LYS A 52 -13.52 -12.56 -8.14
C LYS A 52 -14.64 -11.61 -7.73
N GLU A 53 -15.86 -11.83 -8.23
CA GLU A 53 -17.04 -11.03 -7.85
C GLU A 53 -17.34 -11.18 -6.36
N ASN A 54 -17.30 -12.42 -5.84
CA ASN A 54 -17.53 -12.68 -4.42
C ASN A 54 -16.47 -12.00 -3.53
N ILE A 55 -15.20 -11.98 -3.97
CA ILE A 55 -14.12 -11.27 -3.30
C ILE A 55 -14.35 -9.75 -3.33
N GLN A 56 -14.77 -9.18 -4.47
CA GLN A 56 -15.06 -7.76 -4.58
C GLN A 56 -16.20 -7.33 -3.64
N GLU A 57 -17.29 -8.09 -3.59
CA GLU A 57 -18.38 -7.85 -2.64
C GLU A 57 -17.92 -7.95 -1.18
N CYS A 58 -17.09 -8.93 -0.86
CA CYS A 58 -16.52 -9.09 0.47
C CYS A 58 -15.66 -7.88 0.87
N LEU A 59 -14.80 -7.41 -0.05
CA LEU A 59 -13.96 -6.24 0.16
C LEU A 59 -14.78 -4.94 0.30
N GLN A 60 -15.92 -4.80 -0.37
CA GLN A 60 -16.80 -3.62 -0.25
C GLN A 60 -17.55 -3.55 1.08
N LYS A 61 -17.87 -4.71 1.68
CA LYS A 61 -18.58 -4.78 2.98
C LYS A 61 -17.68 -4.43 4.17
N GLN A 62 -16.37 -4.39 3.98
CA GLN A 62 -15.38 -4.28 5.04
C GLN A 62 -14.77 -2.88 5.04
N GLU A 63 -14.86 -2.19 6.19
CA GLU A 63 -14.25 -0.85 6.37
C GLU A 63 -12.71 -0.86 6.24
N SER A 64 -12.09 -2.02 6.45
CA SER A 64 -10.65 -2.20 6.41
C SER A 64 -10.32 -3.61 5.95
N VAL A 65 -9.31 -3.72 5.09
CA VAL A 65 -8.89 -5.00 4.50
C VAL A 65 -7.86 -5.73 5.38
N LEU A 66 -7.16 -5.01 6.26
CA LEU A 66 -6.14 -5.57 7.16
C LEU A 66 -6.64 -6.77 8.00
N PRO A 67 -7.84 -6.74 8.60
CA PRO A 67 -8.39 -7.91 9.29
C PRO A 67 -8.53 -9.15 8.40
N ILE A 68 -8.92 -8.99 7.14
CA ILE A 68 -9.10 -10.09 6.17
C ILE A 68 -7.76 -10.77 5.89
N ILE A 69 -6.73 -9.97 5.59
CA ILE A 69 -5.36 -10.44 5.34
C ILE A 69 -4.83 -11.17 6.58
N ALA A 70 -5.01 -10.61 7.77
CA ALA A 70 -4.52 -11.20 9.01
C ALA A 70 -5.18 -12.57 9.31
N VAL A 71 -6.49 -12.68 9.13
CA VAL A 71 -7.21 -13.94 9.35
C VAL A 71 -6.82 -14.98 8.29
N LEU A 72 -6.65 -14.60 7.02
CA LEU A 72 -6.16 -15.50 5.98
C LEU A 72 -4.77 -16.03 6.30
N GLN A 73 -3.82 -15.16 6.66
CA GLN A 73 -2.46 -15.57 7.03
C GLN A 73 -2.45 -16.52 8.25
N MET A 74 -3.27 -16.25 9.27
CA MET A 74 -3.43 -17.16 10.41
C MET A 74 -3.99 -18.52 9.98
N ASN A 75 -4.97 -18.54 9.07
CA ASN A 75 -5.58 -19.78 8.60
C ASN A 75 -4.64 -20.58 7.68
N ILE A 76 -3.85 -19.92 6.83
CA ILE A 76 -2.77 -20.53 6.04
C ILE A 76 -1.74 -21.17 6.97
N ALA A 77 -1.28 -20.44 8.00
CA ALA A 77 -0.33 -20.98 8.97
C ALA A 77 -0.89 -22.20 9.74
N ARG A 78 -2.18 -22.18 10.09
CA ARG A 78 -2.87 -23.32 10.70
C ARG A 78 -3.01 -24.50 9.73
N ALA A 79 -3.35 -24.27 8.47
CA ALA A 79 -3.47 -25.29 7.44
C ALA A 79 -2.15 -26.01 7.20
N ARG A 80 -1.05 -25.26 7.10
CA ARG A 80 0.32 -25.79 6.99
C ARG A 80 0.72 -26.62 8.20
N LYS A 81 0.41 -26.14 9.41
CA LYS A 81 0.69 -26.87 10.65
C LYS A 81 -0.12 -28.16 10.79
N ALA A 82 -1.31 -28.20 10.20
CA ALA A 82 -2.19 -29.36 10.18
C ALA A 82 -1.95 -30.30 8.97
N GLU A 83 -0.91 -30.03 8.15
CA GLU A 83 -0.56 -30.79 6.95
C GLU A 83 -1.74 -30.96 5.96
N ASN A 84 -2.70 -30.02 5.96
CA ASN A 84 -3.83 -30.04 5.05
C ASN A 84 -3.51 -29.23 3.79
N GLU A 85 -2.84 -29.89 2.84
CA GLU A 85 -2.40 -29.25 1.58
C GLU A 85 -3.55 -28.66 0.75
N GLN A 86 -4.72 -29.32 0.74
CA GLN A 86 -5.85 -28.85 -0.05
C GLN A 86 -6.41 -27.53 0.51
N LEU A 87 -6.49 -27.43 1.82
CA LEU A 87 -6.90 -26.21 2.52
C LEU A 87 -5.85 -25.10 2.37
N ASP A 88 -4.56 -25.42 2.46
CA ASP A 88 -3.46 -24.46 2.27
C ASP A 88 -3.47 -23.87 0.85
N ARG A 89 -3.65 -24.69 -0.19
CA ARG A 89 -3.76 -24.22 -1.57
C ARG A 89 -4.97 -23.32 -1.79
N ALA A 90 -6.14 -23.69 -1.26
CA ALA A 90 -7.35 -22.89 -1.39
C ALA A 90 -7.25 -21.52 -0.69
N LEU A 91 -6.71 -21.50 0.53
CA LEU A 91 -6.50 -20.25 1.28
C LEU A 91 -5.40 -19.38 0.66
N THR A 92 -4.33 -19.98 0.16
CA THR A 92 -3.27 -19.27 -0.56
C THR A 92 -3.80 -18.66 -1.85
N PHE A 93 -4.64 -19.38 -2.61
CA PHE A 93 -5.30 -18.83 -3.79
C PHE A 93 -6.18 -17.62 -3.45
N LEU A 94 -7.04 -17.74 -2.43
CA LEU A 94 -7.85 -16.62 -1.92
C LEU A 94 -7.00 -15.41 -1.51
N TYR A 95 -5.90 -15.65 -0.79
CA TYR A 95 -4.96 -14.61 -0.39
C TYR A 95 -4.32 -13.90 -1.58
N THR A 96 -3.87 -14.66 -2.59
CA THR A 96 -3.30 -14.09 -3.81
C THR A 96 -4.34 -13.28 -4.59
N THR A 97 -5.55 -13.82 -4.81
CA THR A 97 -6.60 -13.11 -5.54
C THR A 97 -7.09 -11.86 -4.81
N ILE A 98 -7.16 -11.89 -3.47
CA ILE A 98 -7.46 -10.69 -2.68
C ILE A 98 -6.34 -9.65 -2.83
N ASN A 99 -5.07 -10.06 -2.79
CA ASN A 99 -3.97 -9.13 -3.02
C ASN A 99 -3.99 -8.57 -4.45
N GLU A 100 -4.27 -9.39 -5.46
CA GLU A 100 -4.43 -8.93 -6.85
C GLU A 100 -5.59 -7.93 -6.99
N GLU A 101 -6.70 -8.13 -6.29
CA GLU A 101 -7.83 -7.17 -6.27
C GLU A 101 -7.56 -5.92 -5.42
N LEU A 102 -6.69 -6.00 -4.42
CA LEU A 102 -6.24 -4.82 -3.69
C LEU A 102 -5.25 -4.03 -4.52
N GLU A 103 -4.33 -4.72 -5.16
CA GLU A 103 -3.45 -4.16 -6.15
C GLU A 103 -4.28 -3.54 -7.27
N SER A 104 -5.28 -4.23 -7.85
CA SER A 104 -6.16 -3.72 -8.92
C SER A 104 -6.76 -2.35 -8.59
N LYS A 105 -7.12 -2.14 -7.31
CA LYS A 105 -7.64 -0.87 -6.78
C LYS A 105 -6.58 0.20 -6.54
N VAL A 106 -5.31 -0.18 -6.42
CA VAL A 106 -4.18 0.74 -6.47
C VAL A 106 -3.94 1.10 -7.94
N PRO A 107 -4.03 2.40 -8.31
CA PRO A 107 -3.72 2.86 -9.66
C PRO A 107 -2.40 2.26 -10.12
N MET A 108 -2.35 1.75 -11.36
CA MET A 108 -1.17 1.06 -11.90
C MET A 108 0.11 1.90 -11.74
N VAL A 109 -0.02 3.21 -11.91
CA VAL A 109 0.98 4.24 -11.61
C VAL A 109 1.62 4.08 -10.22
N ASN A 110 0.79 3.95 -9.18
CA ASN A 110 1.27 3.85 -7.79
C ASN A 110 2.01 2.53 -7.54
N ARG A 111 1.65 1.44 -8.23
CA ARG A 111 2.40 0.19 -8.16
C ARG A 111 3.76 0.31 -8.82
N VAL A 112 3.82 0.92 -10.00
CA VAL A 112 5.07 1.17 -10.74
C VAL A 112 5.98 2.08 -9.92
N LEU A 113 5.45 3.17 -9.36
CA LEU A 113 6.20 4.08 -8.49
C LEU A 113 6.71 3.39 -7.22
N SER A 114 5.88 2.59 -6.54
CA SER A 114 6.30 1.84 -5.36
C SER A 114 7.45 0.89 -5.68
N ARG A 115 7.37 0.20 -6.82
CA ARG A 115 8.43 -0.68 -7.29
C ARG A 115 9.70 0.10 -7.63
N CYS A 116 9.58 1.27 -8.27
CA CYS A 116 10.71 2.14 -8.57
C CYS A 116 11.39 2.64 -7.29
N LEU A 117 10.63 3.11 -6.31
CA LEU A 117 11.18 3.58 -5.03
C LEU A 117 11.97 2.47 -4.31
N SER A 118 11.49 1.23 -4.38
CA SER A 118 12.15 0.06 -3.77
C SER A 118 13.35 -0.51 -4.54
N THR A 119 13.58 -0.08 -5.79
CA THR A 119 14.62 -0.66 -6.67
C THR A 119 15.83 0.27 -6.79
N GLU A 120 16.94 0.01 -6.09
CA GLU A 120 18.09 0.93 -5.98
C GLU A 120 18.76 1.29 -7.32
N ASP A 121 18.78 0.36 -8.28
CA ASP A 121 19.43 0.55 -9.58
C ASP A 121 18.55 1.30 -10.59
N ALA A 122 19.15 2.20 -11.38
CA ALA A 122 18.43 3.02 -12.36
C ALA A 122 17.97 2.24 -13.59
N GLU A 123 18.79 1.29 -14.06
CA GLU A 123 18.51 0.53 -15.29
C GLU A 123 17.25 -0.34 -15.17
N PRO A 124 17.05 -1.16 -14.11
CA PRO A 124 15.80 -1.90 -13.93
C PRO A 124 14.58 -1.01 -13.70
N ARG A 125 14.75 0.16 -13.06
CA ARG A 125 13.65 1.15 -12.93
C ARG A 125 13.21 1.67 -14.28
N ARG A 126 14.16 2.04 -15.14
CA ARG A 126 13.88 2.56 -16.48
C ARG A 126 13.22 1.51 -17.36
N GLU A 127 13.62 0.25 -17.28
CA GLU A 127 12.94 -0.84 -17.99
C GLU A 127 11.48 -1.01 -17.54
N LEU A 128 11.22 -0.96 -16.22
CA LEU A 128 9.86 -1.01 -15.68
C LEU A 128 9.00 0.18 -16.13
N LEU A 129 9.59 1.38 -16.15
CA LEU A 129 8.90 2.60 -16.59
C LEU A 129 8.64 2.60 -18.09
N LYS A 130 9.58 2.14 -18.91
CA LYS A 130 9.39 1.96 -20.36
C LYS A 130 8.26 0.98 -20.65
N ALA A 131 8.23 -0.15 -19.95
CA ALA A 131 7.14 -1.13 -20.09
C ALA A 131 5.79 -0.51 -19.73
N TYR A 132 5.73 0.29 -18.67
CA TYR A 132 4.52 1.01 -18.26
C TYR A 132 4.02 2.02 -19.32
N PHE A 133 4.93 2.81 -19.90
CA PHE A 133 4.61 3.79 -20.94
C PHE A 133 4.33 3.17 -22.31
N ALA A 134 4.92 2.01 -22.62
CA ALA A 134 4.73 1.31 -23.90
C ALA A 134 3.44 0.48 -23.97
N GLU A 135 2.76 0.24 -22.85
CA GLU A 135 1.46 -0.43 -22.85
C GLU A 135 0.37 0.52 -23.40
N ASP A 136 -0.29 0.11 -24.48
CA ASP A 136 -1.27 0.87 -25.28
C ASP A 136 -2.64 1.14 -24.59
N SER A 137 -2.71 1.13 -23.26
CA SER A 137 -3.98 1.00 -22.55
C SER A 137 -4.64 2.32 -22.10
N GLU A 138 -3.92 3.44 -21.99
CA GLU A 138 -4.47 4.70 -21.44
C GLU A 138 -3.75 5.94 -22.03
N GLU A 139 -4.50 6.89 -22.61
CA GLU A 139 -3.98 8.12 -23.24
C GLU A 139 -3.39 9.14 -22.23
N ASP A 140 -3.60 8.97 -20.92
CA ASP A 140 -3.19 9.93 -19.88
C ASP A 140 -2.10 9.42 -18.91
N LYS A 141 -1.45 8.28 -19.21
CA LYS A 141 -0.42 7.67 -18.31
C LYS A 141 0.66 8.63 -17.82
N PRO A 142 1.22 9.50 -18.67
CA PRO A 142 2.25 10.43 -18.22
C PRO A 142 1.73 11.46 -17.21
N GLN A 143 0.52 11.99 -17.43
CA GLN A 143 -0.10 12.93 -16.48
C GLN A 143 -0.41 12.25 -15.15
N LEU A 144 -0.93 11.01 -15.18
CA LEU A 144 -1.21 10.25 -13.96
C LEU A 144 0.07 9.95 -13.17
N MET A 145 1.20 9.68 -13.85
CA MET A 145 2.50 9.49 -13.23
C MET A 145 3.01 10.77 -12.55
N VAL A 146 2.86 11.92 -13.21
CA VAL A 146 3.20 13.23 -12.66
C VAL A 146 2.36 13.53 -11.40
N ASP A 147 1.05 13.34 -11.47
CA ASP A 147 0.15 13.61 -10.35
C ASP A 147 0.47 12.74 -9.13
N ALA A 148 0.83 11.46 -9.36
CA ALA A 148 1.23 10.54 -8.31
C ALA A 148 2.58 10.92 -7.67
N LEU A 149 3.57 11.36 -8.47
CA LEU A 149 4.83 11.89 -7.94
C LEU A 149 4.60 13.12 -7.06
N LEU A 150 3.74 14.05 -7.49
CA LEU A 150 3.37 15.21 -6.69
C LEU A 150 2.67 14.83 -5.38
N GLY A 151 1.84 13.79 -5.41
CA GLY A 151 1.25 13.18 -4.21
C GLY A 151 2.31 12.71 -3.21
N LEU A 152 3.30 11.95 -3.68
CA LEU A 152 4.41 11.43 -2.85
C LEU A 152 5.24 12.55 -2.21
N VAL A 153 5.48 13.64 -2.92
CA VAL A 153 6.21 14.80 -2.39
C VAL A 153 5.42 15.45 -1.25
N LYS A 154 4.12 15.68 -1.45
CA LYS A 154 3.24 16.25 -0.42
C LYS A 154 3.15 15.35 0.81
N GLU A 155 3.06 14.03 0.62
CA GLU A 155 3.04 13.06 1.72
C GLU A 155 4.35 13.04 2.50
N ALA A 156 5.50 13.04 1.81
CA ALA A 156 6.80 13.12 2.45
C ALA A 156 6.94 14.41 3.28
N GLN A 157 6.55 15.56 2.71
CA GLN A 157 6.54 16.84 3.41
C GLN A 157 5.58 16.86 4.62
N ALA A 158 4.41 16.21 4.54
CA ALA A 158 3.49 16.09 5.67
C ALA A 158 4.08 15.28 6.84
N GLN A 159 5.04 14.39 6.56
CA GLN A 159 5.76 13.59 7.55
C GLN A 159 6.99 14.31 8.14
N LYS A 160 7.26 15.58 7.79
CA LYS A 160 8.42 16.42 8.23
C LYS A 160 8.62 16.58 9.74
N GLY A 161 7.76 16.00 10.59
CA GLY A 161 7.90 16.01 12.05
C GLY A 161 7.90 14.63 12.73
N GLN A 162 7.85 13.53 11.98
CA GLN A 162 7.83 12.19 12.57
C GLN A 162 9.23 11.75 13.03
N LYS A 163 9.33 11.27 14.27
CA LYS A 163 10.59 10.72 14.81
C LYS A 163 11.01 9.49 13.99
N GLY A 164 12.22 9.54 13.43
CA GLY A 164 12.82 8.44 12.67
C GLY A 164 12.53 8.47 11.18
N PHE A 165 11.82 9.48 10.66
CA PHE A 165 11.63 9.65 9.22
C PHE A 165 12.75 10.51 8.62
N ASP A 166 13.51 9.91 7.70
CA ASP A 166 14.51 10.65 6.92
C ASP A 166 13.86 11.33 5.71
N LEU A 167 13.37 12.55 5.93
CA LEU A 167 12.76 13.37 4.90
C LEU A 167 13.73 13.66 3.74
N LYS A 168 15.02 13.86 4.03
CA LYS A 168 16.01 14.22 3.02
C LYS A 168 16.32 13.03 2.11
N GLY A 169 16.48 11.85 2.71
CA GLY A 169 16.62 10.59 1.98
C GLY A 169 15.40 10.28 1.13
N ALA A 170 14.19 10.42 1.69
CA ALA A 170 12.94 10.19 0.96
C ALA A 170 12.77 11.14 -0.24
N LEU A 171 13.01 12.45 -0.07
CA LEU A 171 12.89 13.42 -1.17
C LEU A 171 13.97 13.23 -2.24
N THR A 172 15.19 12.86 -1.84
CA THR A 172 16.27 12.53 -2.78
C THR A 172 15.89 11.30 -3.61
N ARG A 173 15.29 10.30 -2.96
CA ARG A 173 14.86 9.08 -3.65
C ARG A 173 13.71 9.32 -4.62
N ILE A 174 12.73 10.14 -4.23
CA ILE A 174 11.63 10.56 -5.11
C ILE A 174 12.19 11.33 -6.31
N ARG A 175 13.19 12.20 -6.10
CA ARG A 175 13.87 12.94 -7.18
C ARG A 175 14.55 12.01 -8.18
N GLU A 176 15.28 11.00 -7.72
CA GLU A 176 15.93 10.02 -8.61
C GLU A 176 14.91 9.28 -9.48
N VAL A 177 13.81 8.82 -8.88
CA VAL A 177 12.74 8.14 -9.61
C VAL A 177 12.08 9.08 -10.62
N ALA A 178 11.82 10.33 -10.25
CA ALA A 178 11.22 11.31 -11.15
C ALA A 178 12.13 11.65 -12.36
N LEU A 179 13.45 11.67 -12.17
CA LEU A 179 14.39 11.81 -13.29
C LEU A 179 14.36 10.59 -14.21
N ASP A 180 14.31 9.38 -13.65
CA ASP A 180 14.20 8.15 -14.46
C ASP A 180 12.87 8.06 -15.20
N VAL A 181 11.78 8.58 -14.61
CA VAL A 181 10.47 8.75 -15.28
C VAL A 181 10.61 9.65 -16.49
N GLY A 182 11.25 10.82 -16.36
CA GLY A 182 11.46 11.73 -17.49
C GLY A 182 12.30 11.14 -18.62
N VAL A 183 13.36 10.39 -18.27
CA VAL A 183 14.19 9.70 -19.26
C VAL A 183 13.41 8.58 -19.95
N ALA A 184 12.73 7.72 -19.19
CA ALA A 184 11.95 6.61 -19.76
C ALA A 184 10.78 7.11 -20.62
N GLN A 185 10.15 8.21 -20.21
CA GLN A 185 9.08 8.83 -20.97
C GLN A 185 9.61 9.46 -22.27
N GLY A 186 10.68 10.27 -22.23
CA GLY A 186 11.24 10.89 -23.44
C GLY A 186 11.79 9.90 -24.46
N GLU A 187 12.10 8.67 -24.03
CA GLU A 187 12.50 7.57 -24.92
C GLU A 187 11.31 6.82 -25.55
N VAL A 188 10.09 6.97 -25.02
CA VAL A 188 8.89 6.24 -25.47
C VAL A 188 7.82 7.17 -26.06
N CYS A 189 7.72 8.40 -25.58
CA CYS A 189 6.75 9.41 -25.98
C CYS A 189 7.47 10.65 -26.53
N GLU A 190 7.09 11.11 -27.72
CA GLU A 190 7.65 12.31 -28.39
C GLU A 190 6.99 13.63 -27.92
N ASP A 191 6.15 13.59 -26.87
CA ASP A 191 5.34 14.74 -26.44
C ASP A 191 6.13 15.70 -25.53
N GLU A 192 6.49 16.87 -26.07
CA GLU A 192 7.23 17.93 -25.38
C GLU A 192 6.44 18.56 -24.22
N GLU A 193 5.10 18.61 -24.29
CA GLU A 193 4.25 19.31 -23.31
C GLU A 193 4.26 18.58 -21.95
N VAL A 194 4.39 17.26 -21.99
CA VAL A 194 4.46 16.44 -20.79
C VAL A 194 5.86 16.50 -20.14
N SER A 195 6.91 16.63 -20.95
CA SER A 195 8.28 16.85 -20.48
C SER A 195 8.39 18.17 -19.69
N GLU A 196 7.73 19.23 -20.17
CA GLU A 196 7.63 20.50 -19.45
C GLU A 196 6.88 20.36 -18.11
N LYS A 197 5.73 19.68 -18.09
CA LYS A 197 4.98 19.42 -16.85
C LYS A 197 5.76 18.61 -15.81
N LEU A 198 6.55 17.62 -16.24
CA LEU A 198 7.43 16.87 -15.33
C LEU A 198 8.54 17.76 -14.76
N SER A 199 9.13 18.64 -15.60
CA SER A 199 10.11 19.64 -15.15
C SER A 199 9.51 20.62 -14.15
N GLU A 200 8.27 21.08 -14.37
CA GLU A 200 7.53 21.92 -13.42
C GLU A 200 7.17 21.17 -12.13
N ALA A 201 6.78 19.89 -12.23
CA ALA A 201 6.47 19.03 -11.08
C ALA A 201 7.71 18.74 -10.21
N MET A 202 8.91 18.88 -10.76
CA MET A 202 10.17 18.82 -10.02
C MET A 202 10.47 20.12 -9.24
N GLY A 203 9.79 21.23 -9.55
CA GLY A 203 9.92 22.52 -8.85
C GLY A 203 9.69 22.42 -7.34
N PRO A 204 8.55 21.86 -6.88
CA PRO A 204 8.31 21.62 -5.45
C PRO A 204 9.33 20.70 -4.78
N LEU A 205 9.92 19.75 -5.51
CA LEU A 205 11.01 18.88 -5.03
C LEU A 205 12.32 19.65 -4.87
N THR A 206 12.67 20.50 -5.84
CA THR A 206 13.85 21.37 -5.75
C THR A 206 13.72 22.38 -4.62
N ASP A 207 12.53 22.97 -4.42
CA ASP A 207 12.25 23.89 -3.33
C ASP A 207 12.32 23.17 -1.97
N ALA A 208 11.73 21.97 -1.86
CA ALA A 208 11.77 21.17 -0.64
C ALA A 208 13.19 20.72 -0.25
N LEU A 209 14.04 20.40 -1.24
CA LEU A 209 15.44 20.06 -1.02
C LEU A 209 16.28 21.30 -0.69
N ALA A 210 15.94 22.47 -1.26
CA ALA A 210 16.58 23.74 -0.94
C ALA A 210 16.27 24.19 0.50
N ASP A 211 15.05 23.97 0.97
CA ASP A 211 14.64 24.21 2.36
C ASP A 211 15.29 23.27 3.40
N LEU A 212 15.97 22.21 2.94
CA LEU A 212 16.65 21.20 3.77
C LEU A 212 18.20 21.28 3.68
N ALA A 213 18.73 22.23 2.91
CA ALA A 213 20.17 22.51 2.75
C ALA A 213 20.64 23.63 3.70
#